data_AF-A0A925ZRI6-F1
#
_entry.id   AF-A0A925ZRI6-F1
#
_cell.length_a   1.000
_cell.length_b   1.000
_cell.length_c   1.000
_cell.angle_alpha   90.00
_cell.angle_beta   90.00
_cell.angle_gamma   90.00
#
_symmetry.space_group_name_H-M   'P 1'
#
loop_
_entity.id
_entity.type
_entity.pdbx_description
1 polymer ?
#
loop_
_entity_poly.entity_id
_entity_poly.type
_entity_poly.pdbx_seq_one_letter_code
_entity_poly.pdbx_strand_id
1 'polypeptide(L)'
;MATTNRDRVGKALDLLQTGLAPFVEREMQAAHGKYWITKATEGWRNEITWGENDEPLLDVAALLKILWDQWNDVFRRTLGHAERTLVSELREVRNKWAHQNPFSTDDTYRTLDSAQRLLSAVAAVDEASALDHRKQEVLRLELNRIPLWRGRT
;
A
#
# COMPACT_ATOMS: atom_id res chain seq x y z
N MET A 1 6.35 17.04 -17.36
CA MET A 1 6.62 17.57 -16.00
C MET A 1 7.39 16.51 -15.23
N ALA A 2 8.34 16.90 -14.37
CA ALA A 2 9.04 15.95 -13.51
C ALA A 2 8.05 15.35 -12.50
N THR A 3 8.01 14.02 -12.34
CA THR A 3 7.14 13.34 -11.38
C THR A 3 7.52 13.73 -9.96
N THR A 4 6.55 14.21 -9.17
CA THR A 4 6.79 14.62 -7.78
C THR A 4 6.85 13.41 -6.84
N ASN A 5 7.45 13.57 -5.67
CA ASN A 5 7.45 12.54 -4.60
C ASN A 5 6.04 12.10 -4.22
N ARG A 6 5.11 13.05 -4.15
CA ARG A 6 3.70 12.78 -3.89
C ARG A 6 3.06 11.93 -5.00
N ASP A 7 3.38 12.18 -6.26
CA ASP A 7 2.90 11.36 -7.38
C ASP A 7 3.46 9.94 -7.31
N ARG A 8 4.73 9.79 -6.90
CA ARG A 8 5.35 8.46 -6.68
C ARG A 8 4.66 7.69 -5.58
N VAL A 9 4.37 8.33 -4.45
CA VAL A 9 3.59 7.76 -3.35
C VAL A 9 2.18 7.39 -3.82
N GLY A 10 1.53 8.26 -4.60
CA GLY A 10 0.23 7.95 -5.20
C GLY A 10 0.27 6.68 -6.05
N LYS A 11 1.29 6.53 -6.90
CA LYS A 11 1.50 5.30 -7.67
C LYS A 11 1.80 4.06 -6.82
N ALA A 12 2.42 4.23 -5.66
CA ALA A 12 2.60 3.14 -4.72
C ALA A 12 1.27 2.69 -4.11
N LEU A 13 0.41 3.65 -3.77
CA LEU A 13 -0.92 3.41 -3.23
C LEU A 13 -1.85 2.76 -4.27
N ASP A 14 -1.76 3.16 -5.53
CA ASP A 14 -2.47 2.51 -6.64
C ASP A 14 -2.09 1.02 -6.75
N LEU A 15 -0.78 0.73 -6.77
CA LEU A 15 -0.28 -0.66 -6.83
C LEU A 15 -0.65 -1.48 -5.59
N LEU A 16 -0.64 -0.85 -4.40
CA LEU A 16 -1.12 -1.48 -3.18
C LEU A 16 -2.59 -1.86 -3.29
N GLN A 17 -3.44 -0.99 -3.82
CA GLN A 17 -4.85 -1.31 -4.02
C GLN A 17 -5.00 -2.53 -4.92
N THR A 18 -4.35 -2.52 -6.08
CA THR A 18 -4.42 -3.63 -7.06
C THR A 18 -3.93 -4.94 -6.47
N GLY A 19 -2.78 -4.96 -5.81
CA GLY A 19 -2.19 -6.19 -5.28
C GLY A 19 -2.86 -6.71 -4.00
N LEU A 20 -3.42 -5.83 -3.16
CA LEU A 20 -4.08 -6.26 -1.92
C LEU A 20 -5.52 -6.73 -2.14
N ALA A 21 -6.25 -6.20 -3.13
CA ALA A 21 -7.67 -6.50 -3.30
C ALA A 21 -7.96 -8.01 -3.45
N PRO A 22 -7.29 -8.77 -4.35
CA PRO A 22 -7.55 -10.20 -4.51
C PRO A 22 -7.19 -11.02 -3.28
N PHE A 23 -6.14 -10.61 -2.56
CA PHE A 23 -5.73 -11.26 -1.32
C PHE A 23 -6.78 -11.07 -0.21
N VAL A 24 -7.17 -9.81 0.05
CA VAL A 24 -8.16 -9.47 1.07
C VAL A 24 -9.48 -10.17 0.79
N GLU A 25 -9.96 -10.12 -0.44
CA GLU A 25 -11.21 -10.78 -0.84
C GLU A 25 -11.15 -12.28 -0.55
N ARG A 26 -10.09 -12.97 -1.01
CA ARG A 26 -9.94 -14.42 -0.83
C ARG A 26 -9.90 -14.83 0.63
N GLU A 27 -9.08 -14.18 1.45
CA GLU A 27 -8.93 -14.54 2.87
C GLU A 27 -10.21 -14.24 3.67
N MET A 28 -10.87 -13.10 3.37
CA MET A 28 -12.11 -12.72 4.03
C MET A 28 -13.29 -13.63 3.60
N GLN A 29 -13.38 -13.99 2.33
CA GLN A 29 -14.37 -14.96 1.83
C GLN A 29 -14.14 -16.34 2.46
N ALA A 30 -12.89 -16.78 2.59
CA ALA A 30 -12.57 -18.06 3.24
C ALA A 30 -12.99 -18.07 4.72
N ALA A 31 -12.87 -16.94 5.42
CA ALA A 31 -13.23 -16.83 6.84
C ALA A 31 -14.73 -16.59 7.11
N HIS A 32 -15.41 -15.81 6.26
CA HIS A 32 -16.76 -15.30 6.52
C HIS A 32 -17.80 -15.62 5.42
N GLY A 33 -17.38 -16.30 4.35
CA GLY A 33 -18.25 -16.68 3.24
C GLY A 33 -18.83 -15.48 2.48
N LYS A 34 -20.07 -15.64 1.99
CA LYS A 34 -20.73 -14.65 1.12
C LYS A 34 -20.98 -13.28 1.79
N TYR A 35 -21.00 -13.22 3.12
CA TYR A 35 -21.26 -11.99 3.89
C TYR A 35 -19.99 -11.31 4.40
N TRP A 36 -18.83 -11.65 3.83
CA TRP A 36 -17.55 -11.15 4.30
C TRP A 36 -17.46 -9.62 4.31
N ILE A 37 -18.10 -8.93 3.36
CA ILE A 37 -18.10 -7.45 3.29
C ILE A 37 -18.82 -6.85 4.50
N THR A 38 -19.99 -7.39 4.84
CA THR A 38 -20.77 -6.98 6.02
C THR A 38 -19.96 -7.19 7.29
N LYS A 39 -19.19 -8.28 7.38
CA LYS A 39 -18.29 -8.54 8.52
C LYS A 39 -17.05 -7.65 8.54
N ALA A 40 -16.42 -7.44 7.39
CA ALA A 40 -15.25 -6.58 7.24
C ALA A 40 -15.53 -5.13 7.67
N THR A 41 -16.77 -4.70 7.50
CA THR A 41 -17.19 -3.30 7.67
C THR A 41 -18.16 -3.11 8.83
N GLU A 42 -18.29 -4.12 9.68
CA GLU A 42 -19.05 -4.07 10.92
C GLU A 42 -18.50 -2.92 11.79
N GLY A 43 -19.35 -1.92 12.07
CA GLY A 43 -18.98 -0.73 12.84
C GLY A 43 -18.37 0.44 12.03
N TRP A 44 -18.21 0.33 10.72
CA TRP A 44 -17.81 1.45 9.87
C TRP A 44 -18.98 2.41 9.65
N ARG A 45 -18.71 3.72 9.58
CA ARG A 45 -19.76 4.76 9.41
C ARG A 45 -19.84 5.27 7.97
N ASN A 46 -20.51 4.51 7.08
CA ASN A 46 -20.67 4.86 5.66
C ASN A 46 -19.34 5.13 4.92
N GLU A 47 -18.31 4.36 5.26
CA GLU A 47 -16.96 4.54 4.72
C GLU A 47 -16.71 3.75 3.42
N ILE A 48 -17.71 3.01 2.92
CA ILE A 48 -17.61 2.22 1.69
C ILE A 48 -18.38 2.92 0.58
N THR A 49 -17.74 3.01 -0.58
CA THR A 49 -18.42 3.36 -1.82
C THR A 49 -18.87 2.07 -2.52
N TRP A 50 -20.12 2.04 -2.97
CA TRP A 50 -20.69 0.90 -3.69
C TRP A 50 -20.77 1.22 -5.18
N GLY A 51 -20.41 0.25 -6.02
CA GLY A 51 -20.48 0.34 -7.48
C GLY A 51 -21.86 -0.03 -8.04
N GLU A 52 -22.01 0.03 -9.36
CA GLU A 52 -23.29 -0.20 -10.07
C GLU A 52 -23.87 -1.61 -9.85
N ASN A 53 -23.04 -2.60 -9.54
CA ASN A 53 -23.44 -4.00 -9.33
C ASN A 53 -23.58 -4.39 -7.86
N ASP A 54 -23.71 -3.42 -6.95
CA ASP A 54 -23.72 -3.66 -5.48
C ASP A 54 -22.41 -4.31 -4.98
N GLU A 55 -21.32 -4.15 -5.74
CA GLU A 55 -19.98 -4.55 -5.36
C GLU A 55 -19.28 -3.38 -4.65
N PRO A 56 -18.62 -3.63 -3.50
CA PRO A 56 -17.90 -2.57 -2.79
C PRO A 56 -16.65 -2.17 -3.56
N LEU A 57 -16.53 -0.89 -3.86
CA LEU A 57 -15.32 -0.30 -4.40
C LEU A 57 -14.35 -0.05 -3.24
N LEU A 58 -13.55 -1.08 -2.95
CA LEU A 58 -12.52 -1.00 -1.91
C LEU A 58 -11.30 -0.25 -2.46
N ASP A 59 -11.14 0.98 -2.01
CA ASP A 59 -9.92 1.74 -2.19
C ASP A 59 -8.80 1.24 -1.26
N VAL A 60 -7.57 1.73 -1.48
CA VAL A 60 -6.43 1.39 -0.62
C VAL A 60 -6.70 1.71 0.86
N ALA A 61 -7.55 2.69 1.15
CA ALA A 61 -8.00 3.04 2.49
C ALA A 61 -8.70 1.88 3.17
N ALA A 62 -9.74 1.38 2.50
CA ALA A 62 -10.61 0.35 2.99
C ALA A 62 -9.82 -0.95 3.11
N LEU A 63 -8.99 -1.29 2.12
CA LEU A 63 -8.16 -2.50 2.16
C LEU A 63 -7.20 -2.50 3.35
N LEU A 64 -6.46 -1.41 3.58
CA LEU A 64 -5.55 -1.30 4.72
C LEU A 64 -6.29 -1.29 6.06
N LYS A 65 -7.51 -0.74 6.10
CA LYS A 65 -8.36 -0.77 7.30
C LYS A 65 -8.88 -2.18 7.58
N ILE A 66 -9.34 -2.91 6.58
CA ILE A 66 -9.78 -4.31 6.70
C ILE A 66 -8.64 -5.18 7.21
N LEU A 67 -7.45 -5.06 6.62
CA LEU A 67 -6.24 -5.77 7.09
C LEU A 67 -5.98 -5.51 8.57
N TRP A 68 -6.13 -4.26 9.01
CA TRP A 68 -5.91 -3.88 10.40
C TRP A 68 -6.98 -4.42 11.36
N ASP A 69 -8.25 -4.19 11.04
CA ASP A 69 -9.38 -4.51 11.91
C ASP A 69 -9.57 -6.03 12.02
N GLN A 70 -9.39 -6.76 10.92
CA GLN A 70 -9.55 -8.23 10.85
C GLN A 70 -8.21 -8.97 11.05
N TRP A 71 -7.19 -8.30 11.59
CA TRP A 71 -5.86 -8.88 11.74
C TRP A 71 -5.88 -10.17 12.55
N ASN A 72 -6.47 -10.13 13.75
CA ASN A 72 -6.41 -11.28 14.66
C ASN A 72 -7.31 -12.44 14.20
N ASP A 73 -8.43 -12.11 13.57
CA ASP A 73 -9.46 -13.09 13.22
C ASP A 73 -9.16 -13.79 11.88
N VAL A 74 -8.55 -13.07 10.93
CA VAL A 74 -8.30 -13.55 9.57
C VAL A 74 -6.82 -13.56 9.23
N PHE A 75 -6.17 -12.40 9.20
CA PHE A 75 -4.86 -12.26 8.54
C PHE A 75 -3.66 -12.78 9.35
N ARG A 76 -3.76 -12.91 10.67
CA ARG A 76 -2.70 -13.46 11.53
C ARG A 76 -2.34 -14.91 11.20
N ARG A 77 -3.22 -15.62 10.48
CA ARG A 77 -2.98 -17.01 10.04
C ARG A 77 -1.96 -17.10 8.91
N THR A 78 -1.86 -16.05 8.09
CA THR A 78 -1.02 -16.02 6.87
C THR A 78 0.10 -14.98 6.97
N LEU A 79 -0.11 -13.90 7.72
CA LEU A 79 0.84 -12.79 7.88
C LEU A 79 1.36 -12.68 9.32
N GLY A 80 2.59 -12.21 9.48
CA GLY A 80 3.29 -12.10 10.74
C GLY A 80 3.30 -10.69 11.33
N HIS A 81 4.01 -10.53 12.45
CA HIS A 81 4.11 -9.24 13.14
C HIS A 81 4.77 -8.14 12.28
N ALA A 82 5.73 -8.53 11.43
CA ALA A 82 6.41 -7.58 10.53
C ALA A 82 5.42 -6.94 9.56
N GLU A 83 4.55 -7.73 8.93
CA GLU A 83 3.54 -7.25 7.99
C GLU A 83 2.50 -6.37 8.69
N ARG A 84 2.15 -6.67 9.94
CA ARG A 84 1.25 -5.80 10.73
C ARG A 84 1.82 -4.40 10.91
N THR A 85 3.12 -4.30 11.17
CA THR A 85 3.81 -3.02 11.29
C THR A 85 3.80 -2.27 9.96
N LEU A 86 4.03 -2.96 8.84
CA LEU A 86 3.94 -2.36 7.50
C LEU A 86 2.53 -1.84 7.21
N VAL A 87 1.48 -2.58 7.57
CA VAL A 87 0.09 -2.11 7.42
C VAL A 87 -0.15 -0.83 8.21
N SER A 88 0.33 -0.74 9.46
CA SER A 88 0.22 0.48 10.26
C SER A 88 0.90 1.67 9.59
N GLU A 89 2.14 1.48 9.14
CA GLU A 89 2.92 2.53 8.46
C GLU A 89 2.23 2.99 7.16
N LEU A 90 1.76 2.06 6.34
CA LEU A 90 1.09 2.38 5.07
C LEU A 90 -0.24 3.10 5.28
N ARG A 91 -0.95 2.85 6.40
CA ARG A 91 -2.13 3.64 6.77
C ARG A 91 -1.77 5.10 7.06
N GLU A 92 -0.68 5.33 7.78
CA GLU A 92 -0.19 6.69 8.05
C GLU A 92 0.24 7.40 6.77
N VAL A 93 0.99 6.71 5.89
CA VAL A 93 1.39 7.22 4.58
C VAL A 93 0.17 7.60 3.74
N ARG A 94 -0.84 6.72 3.67
CA ARG A 94 -2.07 6.96 2.91
C ARG A 94 -2.83 8.16 3.47
N ASN A 95 -2.92 8.29 4.80
CA ASN A 95 -3.54 9.44 5.44
C ASN A 95 -2.80 10.75 5.14
N LYS A 96 -1.47 10.74 5.25
CA LYS A 96 -0.59 11.86 4.87
C LYS A 96 -0.79 12.24 3.40
N TRP A 97 -0.88 11.25 2.52
CA TRP A 97 -1.16 11.47 1.10
C TRP A 97 -2.56 12.06 0.88
N ALA A 98 -3.61 11.55 1.51
CA ALA A 98 -4.96 12.10 1.38
C ALA A 98 -5.04 13.57 1.82
N HIS A 99 -4.30 13.95 2.87
CA HIS A 99 -4.25 15.34 3.39
C HIS A 99 -3.31 16.28 2.62
N GLN A 100 -2.88 15.93 1.42
CA GLN A 100 -2.06 16.80 0.57
C GLN A 100 -0.68 17.18 1.15
N ASN A 101 -0.21 16.45 2.18
CA ASN A 101 1.08 16.75 2.80
C ASN A 101 2.26 16.43 1.88
N PRO A 102 3.40 17.15 2.03
CA PRO A 102 4.61 16.91 1.25
C PRO A 102 5.33 15.62 1.68
N PHE A 103 6.01 14.99 0.74
CA PHE A 103 6.86 13.82 0.97
C PHE A 103 8.31 14.12 0.62
N SER A 104 9.22 13.79 1.54
CA SER A 104 10.65 13.81 1.27
C SER A 104 11.05 12.67 0.33
N THR A 105 12.26 12.69 -0.23
CA THR A 105 12.74 11.55 -1.02
C THR A 105 12.87 10.28 -0.17
N ASP A 106 13.30 10.43 1.08
CA ASP A 106 13.42 9.32 2.04
C ASP A 106 12.05 8.73 2.38
N ASP A 107 11.06 9.58 2.69
CA ASP A 107 9.67 9.15 2.92
C ASP A 107 9.14 8.37 1.72
N THR A 108 9.48 8.84 0.51
CA THR A 108 9.05 8.23 -0.75
C THR A 108 9.69 6.86 -0.93
N TYR A 109 11.00 6.76 -0.74
CA TYR A 109 11.72 5.50 -0.85
C TYR A 109 11.23 4.48 0.17
N ARG A 110 11.08 4.90 1.44
CA ARG A 110 10.54 4.07 2.53
C ARG A 110 9.13 3.60 2.22
N THR A 111 8.26 4.49 1.74
CA THR A 111 6.89 4.12 1.33
C THR A 111 6.90 3.03 0.27
N LEU A 112 7.73 3.19 -0.77
CA LEU A 112 7.84 2.20 -1.84
C LEU A 112 8.38 0.85 -1.33
N ASP A 113 9.34 0.87 -0.41
CA ASP A 113 9.89 -0.36 0.22
C ASP A 113 8.85 -1.07 1.09
N SER A 114 8.17 -0.34 1.97
CA SER A 114 7.12 -0.87 2.84
C SER A 114 5.98 -1.47 2.01
N ALA A 115 5.57 -0.78 0.94
CA ALA A 115 4.57 -1.28 0.01
C ALA A 115 5.04 -2.56 -0.71
N GLN A 116 6.27 -2.58 -1.22
CA GLN A 116 6.85 -3.75 -1.92
C GLN A 116 6.88 -4.99 -1.00
N ARG A 117 7.34 -4.82 0.24
CA ARG A 117 7.43 -5.91 1.22
C ARG A 117 6.06 -6.49 1.54
N LEU A 118 5.06 -5.63 1.75
CA LEU A 118 3.70 -6.08 2.01
C LEU A 118 3.13 -6.83 0.79
N LEU A 119 3.30 -6.30 -0.42
CA LEU A 119 2.84 -6.94 -1.65
C LEU A 119 3.53 -8.29 -1.90
N SER A 120 4.83 -8.38 -1.60
CA SER A 120 5.57 -9.64 -1.66
C SER A 120 5.01 -10.68 -0.68
N ALA A 121 4.67 -10.26 0.54
CA ALA A 121 4.12 -11.15 1.57
C ALA A 121 2.74 -11.72 1.20
N VAL A 122 1.95 -11.00 0.40
CA VAL A 122 0.64 -11.46 -0.10
C VAL A 122 0.69 -12.13 -1.47
N ALA A 123 1.90 -12.38 -2.00
CA ALA A 123 2.16 -12.95 -3.33
C ALA A 123 1.64 -12.10 -4.52
N ALA A 124 1.56 -10.78 -4.36
CA ALA A 124 1.31 -9.82 -5.45
C ALA A 124 2.64 -9.47 -6.15
N VAL A 125 3.17 -10.44 -6.90
CA VAL A 125 4.55 -10.41 -7.44
C VAL A 125 4.74 -9.31 -8.49
N ASP A 126 3.75 -9.09 -9.34
CA ASP A 126 3.84 -8.11 -10.43
C ASP A 126 3.87 -6.68 -9.87
N GLU A 127 2.98 -6.37 -8.93
CA GLU A 127 2.91 -5.07 -8.27
C GLU A 127 4.15 -4.82 -7.38
N ALA A 128 4.63 -5.86 -6.67
CA ALA A 128 5.87 -5.78 -5.91
C ALA A 128 7.08 -5.49 -6.83
N SER A 129 7.16 -6.12 -8.00
CA SER A 129 8.23 -5.88 -8.98
C SER A 129 8.15 -4.47 -9.56
N ALA A 130 6.95 -3.98 -9.86
CA ALA A 130 6.74 -2.61 -10.32
C ALA A 130 7.19 -1.57 -9.27
N LEU A 131 6.99 -1.84 -7.98
CA LEU A 131 7.51 -1.01 -6.89
C LEU A 131 9.02 -1.05 -6.79
N ASP A 132 9.65 -2.21 -6.97
CA ASP A 132 11.11 -2.33 -6.97
C ASP A 132 11.74 -1.46 -8.06
N HIS A 133 11.23 -1.53 -9.30
CA HIS A 133 11.68 -0.66 -10.38
C HIS A 133 11.58 0.82 -10.02
N ARG A 134 10.47 1.25 -9.42
CA ARG A 134 10.26 2.63 -8.97
C ARG A 134 11.23 3.04 -7.85
N LYS A 135 11.58 2.14 -6.94
CA LYS A 135 12.61 2.40 -5.91
C LYS A 135 13.97 2.63 -6.53
N GLN A 136 14.36 1.78 -7.50
CA GLN A 136 15.64 1.92 -8.18
C GLN A 136 15.73 3.25 -8.94
N GLU A 137 14.63 3.71 -9.54
CA GLU A 137 14.57 5.04 -10.16
C GLU A 137 14.82 6.17 -9.16
N VAL A 138 14.21 6.11 -7.97
CA VAL A 138 14.41 7.12 -6.90
C VAL A 138 15.88 7.15 -6.47
N LEU A 139 16.49 5.99 -6.23
CA LEU A 139 17.92 5.91 -5.85
C LEU A 139 18.82 6.46 -6.94
N ARG A 140 18.54 6.13 -8.21
CA ARG A 140 19.33 6.63 -9.35
C ARG A 140 19.26 8.15 -9.47
N LEU A 141 18.10 8.76 -9.22
CA LEU A 141 17.94 10.21 -9.23
C LEU A 141 18.73 10.89 -8.11
N GLU A 142 18.75 10.30 -6.90
CA GLU A 142 19.55 10.82 -5.79
C GLU A 142 21.05 10.70 -6.05
N LEU A 143 21.52 9.56 -6.59
CA LEU A 143 22.93 9.38 -6.95
C LEU A 143 23.40 10.42 -7.98
N ASN A 144 22.57 10.72 -8.98
CA ASN A 144 22.87 11.75 -9.97
C ASN A 144 22.88 13.18 -9.39
N ARG A 145 22.27 13.38 -8.22
CA ARG A 145 22.21 14.68 -7.54
C ARG A 145 23.45 14.96 -6.69
N ILE A 146 24.20 13.92 -6.34
CA ILE A 146 25.50 14.06 -5.68
C ILE A 146 26.50 14.61 -6.71
N PRO A 147 27.09 15.80 -6.49
CA PRO A 147 28.17 16.26 -7.34
C PRO A 147 29.30 15.24 -7.21
N LEU A 148 29.61 14.54 -8.31
CA LEU A 148 30.87 13.81 -8.39
C LEU A 148 31.95 14.86 -8.14
N TRP A 149 32.56 14.82 -6.95
CA TRP A 149 33.74 15.60 -6.65
C TRP A 149 34.78 15.25 -7.74
N ARG A 150 34.85 16.10 -8.78
CA ARG A 150 35.93 16.09 -9.75
C ARG A 150 37.17 16.61 -9.02
N GLY A 151 37.81 15.71 -8.30
CA GLY A 151 39.20 15.85 -7.90
C GLY A 151 40.10 15.60 -9.11
N ARG A 152 40.95 16.59 -9.40
CA ARG A 152 42.02 16.73 -10.40
C ARG A 152 41.67 17.79 -11.45
N THR A 153 42.36 18.92 -11.53
CA THR A 153 43.77 19.23 -11.21
C THR A 153 43.92 20.57 -10.51
#